data_AF-A0A2E7EM98-F1
#
_entry.id   AF-A0A2E7EM98-F1
#
_cell.length_a   1.000
_cell.length_b   1.000
_cell.length_c   1.000
_cell.angle_alpha   90.00
_cell.angle_beta   90.00
_cell.angle_gamma   90.00
#
_symmetry.space_group_name_H-M   'P 1'
#
loop_
_entity.id
_entity.type
_entity.pdbx_description
1 polymer ?
#
loop_
_entity_poly.entity_id
_entity_poly.type
_entity_poly.pdbx_seq_one_letter_code
_entity_poly.pdbx_strand_id
1 'polypeptide(L)'
;MVFQQILPATVILCTLAITGCNSDQLPTYPTTGKVQFEDGVPVRFGSIEFYNRQHELTARGKIDRNGNYELGTFEAGDGAVAGEHKVVVIQAIMPTPFLMPQNPGDPSPQNHGRHVNKDYATYATSTLQCTVKEGNNICNFTVSGSRR
;
A
#
# COMPACT_ATOMS: atom_id res chain seq x y z
N MET A 1 41.19 -26.77 -55.91
CA MET A 1 40.28 -25.73 -55.41
C MET A 1 39.33 -26.36 -54.41
N VAL A 2 39.62 -26.09 -53.13
CA VAL A 2 38.76 -25.97 -51.93
C VAL A 2 37.65 -27.01 -51.70
N PHE A 3 37.93 -27.96 -50.80
CA PHE A 3 36.94 -28.66 -49.97
C PHE A 3 36.64 -27.76 -48.76
N GLN A 4 35.38 -27.38 -48.54
CA GLN A 4 34.98 -26.68 -47.30
C GLN A 4 33.71 -27.31 -46.75
N GLN A 5 33.88 -28.17 -45.75
CA GLN A 5 32.79 -28.67 -44.92
C GLN A 5 32.49 -27.63 -43.84
N ILE A 6 31.23 -27.22 -43.74
CA ILE A 6 30.75 -26.33 -42.67
C ILE A 6 29.96 -27.21 -41.71
N LEU A 7 30.52 -27.41 -40.52
CA LEU A 7 29.89 -28.10 -39.39
C LEU A 7 28.59 -27.37 -38.99
N PRO A 8 27.50 -28.09 -38.68
CA PRO A 8 26.31 -27.45 -38.13
C PRO A 8 26.63 -27.00 -36.71
N ALA A 9 26.64 -25.69 -36.48
CA ALA A 9 26.71 -25.12 -35.14
C ALA A 9 25.41 -25.45 -34.41
N THR A 10 25.45 -26.51 -33.60
CA THR A 10 24.39 -26.88 -32.67
C THR A 10 24.15 -25.72 -31.70
N VAL A 11 23.11 -24.94 -31.95
CA VAL A 11 22.64 -23.90 -31.02
C VAL A 11 22.09 -24.61 -29.79
N ILE A 12 22.87 -24.61 -28.71
CA ILE A 12 22.45 -25.05 -27.39
C ILE A 12 21.40 -24.06 -26.91
N LEU A 13 20.13 -24.45 -27.04
CA LEU A 13 18.98 -23.74 -26.48
C LEU A 13 19.03 -23.90 -24.95
N CYS A 14 19.61 -22.91 -24.26
CA CYS A 14 19.55 -22.79 -22.81
C CYS A 14 18.08 -22.67 -22.37
N THR A 15 17.50 -23.78 -21.94
CA THR A 15 16.27 -23.81 -21.16
C THR A 15 16.51 -23.14 -19.82
N LEU A 16 16.18 -21.85 -19.73
CA LEU A 16 15.97 -21.18 -18.45
C LEU A 16 14.79 -21.87 -17.75
N ALA A 17 15.10 -22.82 -16.89
CA ALA A 17 14.16 -23.34 -15.91
C ALA A 17 13.90 -22.23 -14.88
N ILE A 18 12.81 -21.49 -15.08
CA ILE A 18 12.29 -20.59 -14.05
C ILE A 18 11.60 -21.49 -13.02
N THR A 19 12.35 -21.98 -12.03
CA THR A 19 11.77 -22.65 -10.87
C THR A 19 11.24 -21.56 -9.93
N GLY A 20 10.01 -21.10 -10.20
CA GLY A 20 9.25 -20.24 -9.29
C GLY A 20 8.75 -21.05 -8.11
N CYS A 21 9.22 -20.71 -6.92
CA CYS A 21 8.97 -21.37 -5.65
C CYS A 21 7.61 -20.91 -5.05
N ASN A 22 6.81 -21.88 -4.60
CA ASN A 22 5.71 -21.77 -3.62
C ASN A 22 4.42 -21.04 -4.05
N SER A 23 3.51 -21.74 -4.75
CA SER A 23 2.31 -21.18 -5.38
C SER A 23 0.98 -21.38 -4.63
N ASP A 24 0.97 -21.34 -3.30
CA ASP A 24 -0.28 -21.38 -2.51
C ASP A 24 -0.81 -19.98 -2.15
N GLN A 25 -0.14 -18.91 -2.60
CA GLN A 25 -0.59 -17.53 -2.40
C GLN A 25 -1.68 -17.15 -3.41
N LEU A 26 -2.70 -16.43 -2.93
CA LEU A 26 -3.73 -15.88 -3.80
C LEU A 26 -3.14 -14.77 -4.70
N PRO A 27 -3.59 -14.65 -5.95
CA PRO A 27 -3.18 -13.54 -6.81
C PRO A 27 -3.51 -12.19 -6.19
N THR A 28 -2.55 -11.28 -6.24
CA THR A 28 -2.72 -9.88 -5.86
C THR A 28 -2.75 -8.98 -7.08
N TYR A 29 -3.41 -7.84 -6.94
CA TYR A 29 -3.66 -6.89 -8.01
C TYR A 29 -3.21 -5.50 -7.60
N PRO A 30 -2.39 -4.80 -8.41
CA PRO A 30 -1.88 -3.47 -8.09
C PRO A 30 -3.00 -2.54 -7.62
N THR A 31 -2.86 -2.02 -6.41
CA THR A 31 -3.88 -1.18 -5.77
C THR A 31 -3.22 0.04 -5.17
N THR A 32 -3.62 1.20 -5.70
CA THR A 32 -3.11 2.51 -5.30
C THR A 32 -4.28 3.42 -4.94
N GLY A 33 -3.97 4.60 -4.42
CA GLY A 33 -4.98 5.61 -4.19
C GLY A 33 -4.48 6.82 -3.45
N LYS A 34 -5.42 7.70 -3.13
CA LYS A 34 -5.18 8.92 -2.38
C LYS A 34 -6.19 9.08 -1.26
N VAL A 35 -5.69 9.48 -0.09
CA VAL A 35 -6.50 9.88 1.06
C VAL A 35 -6.44 11.39 1.22
N GLN A 36 -7.59 12.03 1.22
CA GLN A 36 -7.73 13.46 1.43
C GLN A 36 -8.84 13.75 2.44
N PHE A 37 -8.81 14.95 2.99
CA PHE A 37 -9.91 15.46 3.79
C PHE A 37 -11.03 16.04 2.92
N GLU A 38 -12.17 16.32 3.54
CA GLU A 38 -13.35 16.91 2.87
C GLU A 38 -13.07 18.25 2.15
N ASP A 39 -12.10 19.02 2.64
CA ASP A 39 -11.64 20.27 2.01
C ASP A 39 -10.58 20.07 0.92
N GLY A 40 -10.28 18.82 0.56
CA GLY A 40 -9.29 18.46 -0.46
C GLY A 40 -7.84 18.47 0.02
N VAL A 41 -7.56 18.87 1.26
CA VAL A 41 -6.20 18.81 1.82
C VAL A 41 -5.78 17.35 1.94
N PRO A 42 -4.56 16.94 1.53
CA PRO A 42 -4.13 15.57 1.66
C PRO A 42 -3.91 15.17 3.12
N VAL A 43 -4.21 13.91 3.45
CA VAL A 43 -3.73 13.28 4.69
C VAL A 43 -2.24 13.03 4.52
N ARG A 44 -1.39 13.59 5.39
CA ARG A 44 0.06 13.68 5.13
C ARG A 44 0.93 12.59 5.77
N PHE A 45 0.31 11.70 6.53
CA PHE A 45 0.97 10.63 7.27
C PHE A 45 -0.03 9.59 7.74
N GLY A 46 0.48 8.42 8.11
CA GLY A 46 -0.29 7.28 8.59
C GLY A 46 -0.09 6.07 7.70
N SER A 47 -0.83 5.02 7.99
CA SER A 47 -1.01 3.86 7.14
C SER A 47 -2.47 3.71 6.75
N ILE A 48 -2.70 2.99 5.67
CA ILE A 48 -4.01 2.54 5.24
C ILE A 48 -3.98 1.01 5.17
N GLU A 49 -5.05 0.36 5.60
CA GLU A 49 -5.19 -1.08 5.54
C GLU A 49 -6.49 -1.49 4.86
N PHE A 50 -6.44 -2.57 4.10
CA PHE A 50 -7.54 -3.15 3.35
C PHE A 50 -7.71 -4.60 3.81
N TYR A 51 -8.75 -4.87 4.59
CA TYR A 51 -9.06 -6.19 5.10
C TYR A 51 -10.09 -6.90 4.22
N ASN A 52 -9.67 -8.00 3.58
CA ASN A 52 -10.53 -8.90 2.84
C ASN A 52 -11.10 -9.95 3.79
N ARG A 53 -12.41 -9.93 4.04
CA ARG A 53 -13.03 -10.89 4.96
C ARG A 53 -13.11 -12.31 4.39
N GLN A 54 -13.22 -12.45 3.07
CA GLN A 54 -13.36 -13.75 2.42
C GLN A 54 -12.07 -14.57 2.51
N HIS A 55 -10.93 -13.90 2.40
CA HIS A 55 -9.61 -14.53 2.41
C HIS A 55 -8.84 -14.33 3.71
N GLU A 56 -9.38 -13.54 4.64
CA GLU A 56 -8.75 -13.18 5.92
C GLU A 56 -7.35 -12.54 5.74
N LEU A 57 -7.16 -11.83 4.63
CA LEU A 57 -5.91 -11.16 4.27
C LEU A 57 -6.03 -9.65 4.47
N THR A 58 -4.91 -9.03 4.84
CA THR A 58 -4.80 -7.58 4.99
C THR A 58 -3.71 -7.04 4.09
N ALA A 59 -4.08 -6.22 3.11
CA ALA A 59 -3.13 -5.42 2.36
C ALA A 59 -2.88 -4.09 3.09
N ARG A 60 -1.65 -3.57 3.06
CA ARG A 60 -1.27 -2.35 3.78
C ARG A 60 -0.43 -1.42 2.92
N GLY A 61 -0.56 -0.12 3.17
CA GLY A 61 0.24 0.91 2.51
C GLY A 61 0.56 2.07 3.45
N LYS A 62 1.70 2.73 3.24
CA LYS A 62 2.03 3.99 3.91
C LYS A 62 1.44 5.15 3.13
N ILE A 63 0.86 6.12 3.83
CA ILE A 63 0.36 7.36 3.24
C ILE A 63 1.51 8.38 3.19
N ASP A 64 1.83 8.87 2.00
CA ASP A 64 2.85 9.89 1.77
C ASP A 64 2.35 11.32 2.11
N ARG A 65 3.24 12.32 1.99
CA ARG A 65 2.88 13.73 2.29
C ARG A 65 1.85 14.34 1.32
N ASN A 66 1.66 13.72 0.17
CA ASN A 66 0.69 14.11 -0.85
C ASN A 66 -0.63 13.32 -0.72
N GLY A 67 -0.74 12.43 0.26
CA GLY A 67 -1.90 11.58 0.52
C GLY A 67 -1.92 10.29 -0.29
N ASN A 68 -0.91 10.02 -1.10
CA ASN A 68 -0.88 8.81 -1.93
C ASN A 68 -0.46 7.60 -1.11
N TYR A 69 -0.90 6.43 -1.55
CA TYR A 69 -0.44 5.15 -1.05
C TYR A 69 -0.42 4.09 -2.16
N GLU A 70 0.35 3.05 -1.90
CA GLU A 70 0.43 1.82 -2.68
C GLU A 70 0.33 0.65 -1.69
N LEU A 71 -0.49 -0.36 -2.02
CA LEU A 71 -0.73 -1.51 -1.15
C LEU A 71 0.23 -2.66 -1.45
N GLY A 72 0.56 -3.42 -0.41
CA GLY A 72 1.12 -4.76 -0.52
C GLY A 72 0.46 -5.73 0.46
N THR A 73 0.38 -7.01 0.09
CA THR A 73 -0.20 -8.12 0.87
C THR A 73 0.88 -9.10 1.31
N PHE A 74 1.63 -9.68 0.38
CA PHE A 74 2.70 -10.64 0.67
C PHE A 74 4.07 -9.99 0.55
N GLU A 75 4.23 -9.11 -0.43
CA GLU A 75 5.41 -8.31 -0.68
C GLU A 75 5.04 -6.82 -0.84
N ALA A 76 6.04 -5.94 -0.78
CA ALA A 76 5.80 -4.51 -0.96
C ALA A 76 5.37 -4.20 -2.40
N GLY A 77 4.20 -3.59 -2.56
CA GLY A 77 3.69 -3.14 -3.86
C GLY A 77 3.02 -4.22 -4.71
N ASP A 78 2.90 -5.46 -4.22
CA ASP A 78 2.20 -6.53 -4.95
C ASP A 78 0.68 -6.32 -5.03
N GLY A 79 0.13 -5.35 -4.27
CA GLY A 79 -1.26 -4.97 -4.26
C GLY A 79 -2.11 -5.72 -3.23
N ALA A 80 -3.35 -6.00 -3.62
CA ALA A 80 -4.37 -6.63 -2.79
C ALA A 80 -5.06 -7.76 -3.55
N VAL A 81 -5.53 -8.79 -2.84
CA VAL A 81 -6.32 -9.86 -3.45
C VAL A 81 -7.64 -9.32 -3.99
N ALA A 82 -8.27 -9.99 -4.96
CA ALA A 82 -9.58 -9.57 -5.47
C ALA A 82 -10.68 -9.69 -4.39
N GLY A 83 -11.71 -8.85 -4.51
CA GLY A 83 -12.91 -8.88 -3.67
C GLY A 83 -13.15 -7.61 -2.84
N GLU A 84 -14.13 -7.68 -1.96
CA GLU A 84 -14.56 -6.57 -1.09
C GLU A 84 -13.64 -6.40 0.12
N HIS A 85 -13.14 -5.18 0.32
CA HIS A 85 -12.28 -4.84 1.44
C HIS A 85 -12.92 -3.81 2.34
N LYS A 86 -12.85 -4.05 3.65
CA LYS A 86 -13.03 -2.98 4.64
C LYS A 86 -11.74 -2.19 4.75
N VAL A 87 -11.84 -0.87 4.84
CA VAL A 87 -10.67 0.02 4.81
C VAL A 87 -10.58 0.83 6.09
N VAL A 88 -9.37 0.99 6.61
CA VAL A 88 -9.07 1.86 7.75
C VAL A 88 -7.88 2.76 7.47
N VAL A 89 -7.89 3.94 8.06
CA VAL A 89 -6.76 4.88 8.05
C VAL A 89 -6.26 5.02 9.49
N ILE A 90 -5.01 4.63 9.70
CA ILE A 90 -4.39 4.57 11.02
C ILE A 90 -3.32 5.64 11.13
N GLN A 91 -3.47 6.53 12.10
CA GLN A 91 -2.47 7.53 12.45
C GLN A 91 -2.01 7.27 13.89
N ALA A 92 -0.76 6.84 14.05
CA ALA A 92 -0.13 6.74 15.35
C ALA A 92 0.14 8.14 15.89
N ILE A 93 -0.81 8.69 16.65
CA ILE A 93 -0.67 9.98 17.32
C ILE A 93 0.06 9.69 18.63
N MET A 94 1.38 9.85 18.65
CA MET A 94 2.12 9.86 19.92
C MET A 94 1.87 11.20 20.61
N PRO A 95 1.43 11.21 21.89
CA PRO A 95 1.29 12.43 22.65
C PRO A 95 2.59 13.23 22.64
N THR A 96 2.45 14.52 22.34
CA THR A 96 3.51 15.53 22.26
C THR A 96 4.55 15.53 23.39
N PRO A 97 4.30 15.17 24.68
CA PRO A 97 5.36 15.15 25.70
C PRO A 97 6.57 14.26 25.36
N PHE A 98 6.43 13.25 24.50
CA PHE A 98 7.56 12.40 24.08
C PHE A 98 8.31 12.89 22.84
N LEU A 99 7.78 13.92 22.17
CA LEU A 99 8.33 14.51 20.94
C LEU A 99 8.65 15.99 21.13
N MET A 100 8.69 16.50 22.37
CA MET A 100 9.12 17.88 22.59
C MET A 100 10.60 18.01 22.23
N PRO A 101 11.00 19.13 21.59
CA PRO A 101 12.36 19.64 21.67
C PRO A 101 12.90 19.47 23.08
N GLN A 102 13.94 18.67 23.27
CA GLN A 102 14.56 18.53 24.59
C GLN A 102 15.27 19.85 24.97
N ASN A 103 15.64 20.65 23.98
CA ASN A 103 16.22 21.97 24.15
C ASN A 103 15.40 23.08 23.45
N PRO A 104 15.37 24.30 24.02
CA PRO A 104 14.83 25.48 23.33
C PRO A 104 15.56 25.73 22.01
N GLY A 105 14.82 25.66 20.89
CA GLY A 105 15.37 25.87 19.55
C GLY A 105 15.50 24.60 18.70
N ASP A 106 15.29 23.39 19.27
CA ASP A 106 15.23 22.21 18.40
C ASP A 106 13.97 22.28 17.52
N PRO A 107 14.06 21.94 16.22
CA PRO A 107 12.89 21.86 15.37
C PRO A 107 11.90 20.84 15.94
N SER A 108 10.65 21.27 16.16
CA SER A 108 9.57 20.38 16.57
C SER A 108 9.51 19.18 15.61
N PRO A 109 9.65 17.93 16.10
CA PRO A 109 10.03 16.81 15.24
C PRO A 109 9.12 16.58 14.06
N GLN A 110 7.81 16.84 14.12
CA GLN A 110 6.94 16.66 12.95
C GLN A 110 5.61 17.40 13.11
N ASN A 111 5.36 18.41 12.27
CA ASN A 111 3.99 18.83 11.99
C ASN A 111 3.32 17.73 11.14
N HIS A 112 2.66 16.81 11.82
CA HIS A 112 1.89 15.73 11.21
C HIS A 112 0.64 16.24 10.46
N GLY A 113 0.27 17.51 10.61
CA GLY A 113 -0.92 18.10 10.00
C GLY A 113 -2.18 17.75 10.77
N ARG A 114 -3.34 17.91 10.11
CA ARG A 114 -4.64 17.56 10.69
C ARG A 114 -4.71 16.04 10.92
N HIS A 115 -5.30 15.64 12.03
CA HIS A 115 -5.58 14.24 12.31
C HIS A 115 -6.89 13.79 11.66
N VAL A 116 -6.91 12.56 11.17
CA VAL A 116 -8.11 11.88 10.67
C VAL A 116 -9.01 11.54 11.85
N ASN A 117 -10.33 11.63 11.67
CA ASN A 117 -11.29 11.23 12.70
C ASN A 117 -11.05 9.76 13.10
N LYS A 118 -11.03 9.49 14.42
CA LYS A 118 -10.81 8.16 14.99
C LYS A 118 -11.77 7.09 14.46
N ASP A 119 -12.93 7.48 13.94
CA ASP A 119 -13.92 6.55 13.41
C ASP A 119 -13.37 5.78 12.18
N TYR A 120 -12.38 6.32 11.47
CA TYR A 120 -11.71 5.63 10.36
C TYR A 120 -10.60 4.67 10.81
N ALA A 121 -10.25 4.63 12.10
CA ALA A 121 -9.10 3.86 12.60
C ALA A 121 -9.41 2.41 12.99
N THR A 122 -10.68 1.98 12.93
CA THR A 122 -11.07 0.60 13.23
C THR A 122 -12.04 0.04 12.19
N TYR A 123 -11.94 -1.25 11.89
CA TYR A 123 -12.84 -1.92 10.93
C TYR A 123 -14.31 -2.00 11.40
N ALA A 124 -14.56 -1.73 12.68
CA ALA A 124 -15.89 -1.72 13.26
C ALA A 124 -16.60 -0.37 13.03
N THR A 125 -15.86 0.73 13.02
CA THR A 125 -16.40 2.09 12.91
C THR A 125 -16.20 2.71 11.53
N SER A 126 -15.17 2.26 10.79
CA SER A 126 -14.87 2.82 9.48
C SER A 126 -15.94 2.46 8.47
N THR A 127 -16.39 3.47 7.73
CA THR A 127 -17.33 3.32 6.61
C THR A 127 -16.62 3.15 5.26
N LEU A 128 -15.28 3.22 5.24
CA LEU A 128 -14.49 3.13 4.02
C LEU A 128 -14.45 1.69 3.51
N GLN A 129 -14.64 1.53 2.20
CA GLN A 129 -14.63 0.24 1.50
C GLN A 129 -14.02 0.40 0.12
N CYS A 130 -13.39 -0.66 -0.40
CA CYS A 130 -13.02 -0.74 -1.81
C CYS A 130 -13.14 -2.18 -2.33
N THR A 131 -13.69 -2.32 -3.54
CA THR A 131 -13.68 -3.56 -4.29
C THR A 131 -12.42 -3.62 -5.16
N VAL A 132 -11.58 -4.60 -4.92
CA VAL A 132 -10.40 -4.87 -5.76
C VAL A 132 -10.80 -5.85 -6.86
N LYS A 133 -10.52 -5.48 -8.10
CA LYS A 133 -10.76 -6.30 -9.30
C LYS A 133 -9.43 -6.79 -9.86
N GLU A 134 -9.51 -7.75 -10.76
CA GLU A 134 -8.34 -8.14 -11.54
C GLU A 134 -7.79 -6.94 -12.34
N GLY A 135 -6.47 -6.77 -12.33
CA GLY A 135 -5.77 -5.65 -12.98
C GLY A 135 -5.46 -4.47 -12.05
N ASN A 136 -5.42 -3.26 -12.60
CA ASN A 136 -5.05 -2.06 -11.84
C ASN A 136 -6.25 -1.45 -11.12
N ASN A 137 -6.07 -1.11 -9.85
CA ASN A 137 -7.12 -0.54 -9.00
C ASN A 137 -6.70 0.82 -8.43
N ILE A 138 -7.61 1.78 -8.46
CA ILE A 138 -7.46 3.11 -7.84
C ILE A 138 -8.60 3.29 -6.83
N CYS A 139 -8.28 3.31 -5.55
CA CYS A 139 -9.23 3.49 -4.46
C CYS A 139 -8.97 4.84 -3.76
N ASN A 140 -9.76 5.87 -4.04
CA ASN A 140 -9.58 7.18 -3.39
C ASN A 140 -10.55 7.34 -2.21
N PHE A 141 -10.08 7.96 -1.13
CA PHE A 141 -10.89 8.16 0.08
C PHE A 141 -10.92 9.62 0.50
N THR A 142 -12.12 10.08 0.86
CA THR A 142 -12.33 11.36 1.55
C THR A 142 -12.69 11.08 3.00
N VAL A 143 -11.99 11.71 3.94
CA VAL A 143 -12.17 11.51 5.39
C VAL A 143 -12.44 12.81 6.11
N SER A 144 -13.22 12.74 7.19
CA SER A 144 -13.34 13.85 8.15
C SER A 144 -12.11 13.96 9.06
N GLY A 145 -11.82 15.18 9.52
CA GLY A 145 -10.79 15.42 10.53
C GLY A 145 -11.28 15.13 11.95
N SER A 146 -10.35 14.93 12.89
CA SER A 146 -10.69 14.83 14.32
C SER A 146 -11.42 16.08 14.78
N ARG A 147 -12.59 15.93 15.41
CA ARG A 147 -13.26 17.04 16.09
C ARG A 147 -12.37 17.49 17.25
N ARG A 148 -12.10 18.80 17.34
CA ARG A 148 -11.45 19.39 18.53
C ARG A 148 -12.42 19.42 19.69
#